data_AF-M1D8N7-F1
#
_entry.id   AF-M1D8N7-F1
#
_cell.length_a   1.000
_cell.length_b   1.000
_cell.length_c   1.000
_cell.angle_alpha   90.00
_cell.angle_beta   90.00
_cell.angle_gamma   90.00
#
_symmetry.space_group_name_H-M   'P 1'
#
loop_
_entity.id
_entity.type
_entity.pdbx_description
1 polymer ?
#
loop_
_entity_poly.entity_id
_entity_poly.type
_entity_poly.pdbx_seq_one_letter_code
_entity_poly.pdbx_strand_id
1 'polypeptide(L)'
;MSLVVEGCEKLERLPTKFQFESLEILNFSGCRSLIKVPEVQQNVNRLSEFKKTYFRVSTSSFEHGNSLSYIDMCDCIHIETLPTSICRLKNLKFLYLIQCSKLKTLPENIGDLENIEGLDATGQQSGTPQIPS
;
A
#
# COMPACT_ATOMS: atom_id res chain seq x y z
N MET A 1 8.37 -13.25 -2.42
CA MET A 1 9.33 -12.43 -3.22
C MET A 1 9.45 -11.07 -2.57
N SER A 2 10.61 -10.40 -2.61
CA SER A 2 10.83 -9.10 -1.95
C SER A 2 11.27 -8.05 -2.95
N LEU A 3 10.72 -6.84 -2.83
CA LEU A 3 11.15 -5.65 -3.57
C LEU A 3 11.69 -4.67 -2.54
N VAL A 4 13.01 -4.53 -2.50
CA VAL A 4 13.72 -3.66 -1.58
C VAL A 4 14.40 -2.56 -2.40
N VAL A 5 13.99 -1.33 -2.17
CA VAL A 5 14.57 -0.12 -2.75
C VAL A 5 14.78 0.85 -1.59
N GLU A 6 15.84 0.62 -0.83
CA GLU A 6 16.16 1.41 0.36
C GLU A 6 17.05 2.61 -0.01
N GLY A 7 16.85 3.75 0.65
CA GLY A 7 17.69 4.94 0.53
C GLY A 7 17.69 5.58 -0.85
N CYS A 8 16.72 5.26 -1.71
CA CYS A 8 16.68 5.80 -3.07
C CYS A 8 16.14 7.23 -3.08
N GLU A 9 17.04 8.20 -2.84
CA GLU A 9 16.69 9.62 -2.69
C GLU A 9 16.16 10.28 -3.96
N LYS A 10 16.25 9.62 -5.12
CA LYS A 10 15.73 10.12 -6.41
C LYS A 10 14.43 9.43 -6.83
N LEU A 11 13.97 8.42 -6.09
CA LEU A 11 12.76 7.69 -6.45
C LEU A 11 11.54 8.53 -6.09
N GLU A 12 10.96 9.20 -7.09
CA GLU A 12 9.77 10.01 -6.89
C GLU A 12 8.47 9.19 -6.96
N ARG A 13 8.47 8.13 -7.79
CA ARG A 13 7.27 7.35 -8.12
C ARG A 13 7.63 5.90 -8.37
N LEU A 14 6.73 5.01 -7.98
CA LEU A 14 6.82 3.60 -8.32
C LEU A 14 6.11 3.32 -9.66
N PRO A 15 6.62 2.38 -10.45
CA PRO A 15 5.91 1.86 -11.62
C PRO A 15 4.52 1.35 -11.23
N THR A 16 3.50 1.75 -11.98
CA THR A 16 2.09 1.40 -11.72
C THR A 16 1.69 0.02 -12.26
N LYS A 17 2.62 -0.72 -12.88
CA LYS A 17 2.36 -2.00 -13.58
C LYS A 17 3.03 -3.20 -12.93
N PHE A 18 3.34 -3.15 -11.64
CA PHE A 18 3.84 -4.32 -10.93
C PHE A 18 2.67 -5.23 -10.54
N GLN A 19 2.72 -6.48 -11.01
CA GLN A 19 1.88 -7.54 -10.46
C GLN A 19 2.46 -7.91 -9.09
N PHE A 20 1.84 -7.43 -8.03
CA PHE A 20 2.21 -7.74 -6.63
C PHE A 20 1.73 -9.12 -6.18
N GLU A 21 1.22 -9.95 -7.10
CA GLU A 21 0.54 -11.21 -6.82
C GLU A 21 1.41 -12.23 -6.05
N SER A 22 2.74 -12.08 -6.08
CA SER A 22 3.69 -12.92 -5.32
C SER A 22 4.64 -12.14 -4.42
N LEU A 23 4.42 -10.82 -4.27
CA LEU A 23 5.26 -9.98 -3.42
C LEU A 23 4.85 -10.17 -1.96
N GLU A 24 5.84 -10.36 -1.09
CA GLU A 24 5.66 -10.57 0.34
C GLU A 24 6.20 -9.40 1.15
N ILE A 25 7.30 -8.81 0.69
CA ILE A 25 7.99 -7.70 1.35
C ILE A 25 8.16 -6.56 0.35
N LEU A 26 7.76 -5.37 0.77
CA LEU A 26 7.96 -4.11 0.07
C LEU A 26 8.71 -3.14 1.01
N ASN A 27 9.94 -2.77 0.67
CA ASN A 27 10.73 -1.84 1.47
C ASN A 27 11.17 -0.65 0.59
N PHE A 28 10.71 0.54 0.98
CA PHE A 28 11.10 1.83 0.43
C PHE A 28 11.70 2.76 1.47
N SER A 29 12.16 2.22 2.60
CA SER A 29 12.73 2.99 3.69
C SER A 29 13.82 3.92 3.18
N GLY A 30 13.82 5.18 3.64
CA GLY A 30 14.76 6.20 3.20
C GLY A 30 14.56 6.73 1.77
N CYS A 31 13.49 6.36 1.05
CA CYS A 31 13.14 6.98 -0.24
C CYS A 31 12.55 8.38 -0.06
N ARG A 32 13.41 9.34 0.29
CA ARG A 32 12.99 10.67 0.74
C ARG A 32 12.26 11.50 -0.31
N SER A 33 12.44 11.24 -1.61
CA SER A 33 11.71 11.93 -2.68
C SER A 33 10.41 11.25 -3.09
N LEU A 34 10.07 10.11 -2.49
CA LEU A 34 8.86 9.38 -2.83
C LEU A 34 7.63 10.20 -2.41
N ILE A 35 6.85 10.62 -3.40
CA ILE A 35 5.66 11.47 -3.17
C ILE A 35 4.36 10.67 -3.24
N LYS A 36 4.35 9.52 -3.93
CA LYS A 36 3.14 8.73 -4.19
C LYS A 36 3.42 7.23 -4.18
N VAL A 37 2.60 6.51 -3.44
CA VAL A 37 2.51 5.05 -3.48
C VAL A 37 1.46 4.66 -4.53
N PRO A 38 1.76 3.73 -5.46
CA PRO A 38 0.82 3.30 -6.47
C PRO A 38 -0.31 2.52 -5.79
N GLU A 39 -1.51 2.59 -6.37
CA GLU A 39 -2.61 1.76 -5.91
C GLU A 39 -2.23 0.28 -6.06
N VAL A 40 -2.46 -0.51 -5.00
CA VAL A 40 -2.40 -1.95 -5.12
C VAL A 40 -3.67 -2.41 -5.84
N GLN A 41 -3.55 -2.69 -7.13
CA GLN A 41 -4.63 -3.32 -7.89
C GLN A 41 -4.76 -4.77 -7.43
N GLN A 42 -5.71 -5.02 -6.54
CA GLN A 42 -6.28 -6.36 -6.45
C GLN A 42 -7.21 -6.55 -7.64
N ASN A 43 -7.22 -7.75 -8.21
CA ASN A 43 -8.22 -8.16 -9.20
C ASN A 43 -9.61 -8.14 -8.54
N VAL A 44 -10.19 -6.96 -8.43
CA VAL A 44 -11.54 -6.76 -7.90
C VAL A 44 -12.50 -7.09 -9.02
N ASN A 45 -13.06 -8.30 -8.99
CA ASN A 45 -14.26 -8.64 -9.75
C ASN A 45 -15.44 -7.80 -9.22
N ARG A 46 -15.53 -6.52 -9.58
CA ARG A 46 -16.76 -5.74 -9.40
C ARG A 46 -17.49 -5.67 -10.73
N LEU A 47 -18.31 -6.69 -10.95
CA LEU A 47 -19.45 -6.62 -11.86
C LEU A 47 -20.44 -5.57 -11.34
N SER A 48 -20.26 -4.32 -11.75
CA SER A 48 -21.36 -3.36 -11.84
C SER A 48 -20.99 -2.32 -12.90
N GLU A 49 -21.66 -2.45 -14.05
CA GLU A 49 -21.77 -1.47 -15.13
C GLU A 49 -20.59 -1.26 -16.10
N PHE A 50 -20.12 -2.29 -16.80
CA PHE A 50 -19.70 -2.07 -18.20
C PHE A 50 -20.02 -3.31 -19.07
N LYS A 51 -21.31 -3.49 -19.38
CA LYS A 51 -21.69 -4.19 -20.62
C LYS A 51 -21.26 -3.29 -21.78
N LYS A 52 -20.06 -3.53 -22.32
CA LYS A 52 -19.77 -3.51 -23.76
C LYS A 52 -18.30 -3.80 -24.02
N THR A 53 -18.11 -4.85 -24.83
CA THR A 53 -17.00 -5.11 -25.77
C THR A 53 -16.10 -6.30 -25.39
N TYR A 54 -16.41 -7.40 -26.08
CA TYR A 54 -15.64 -8.61 -26.43
C TYR A 54 -14.27 -8.86 -25.77
N PHE A 55 -14.26 -9.37 -24.54
CA PHE A 55 -13.41 -10.51 -24.17
C PHE A 55 -14.02 -11.18 -22.92
N ARG A 56 -14.25 -12.49 -22.99
CA ARG A 56 -14.67 -13.31 -21.84
C ARG A 56 -13.57 -14.36 -21.61
N VAL A 57 -13.34 -14.66 -20.33
CA VAL A 57 -12.49 -15.72 -19.72
C VAL A 57 -11.05 -15.24 -19.43
N SER A 58 -10.54 -15.29 -18.19
CA SER A 58 -10.59 -16.42 -17.24
C SER A 58 -10.93 -16.10 -15.78
N THR A 59 -11.78 -16.94 -15.22
CA THR A 59 -12.06 -17.17 -13.80
C THR A 59 -11.08 -18.22 -13.26
N SER A 60 -10.13 -17.85 -12.40
CA SER A 60 -9.47 -18.73 -11.40
C SER A 60 -8.27 -18.05 -10.76
N SER A 61 -8.52 -17.27 -9.72
CA SER A 61 -7.68 -17.26 -8.52
C SER A 61 -8.54 -16.66 -7.42
N PHE A 62 -9.43 -17.54 -6.95
CA PHE A 62 -10.17 -17.48 -5.68
C PHE A 62 -9.38 -16.69 -4.64
N GLU A 63 -10.00 -15.72 -3.95
CA GLU A 63 -9.75 -15.34 -2.55
C GLU A 63 -8.31 -15.05 -2.03
N HIS A 64 -7.25 -15.17 -2.84
CA HIS A 64 -5.83 -15.24 -2.41
C HIS A 64 -5.00 -14.02 -2.86
N GLY A 65 -5.64 -12.87 -3.13
CA GLY A 65 -5.15 -11.83 -4.03
C GLY A 65 -3.96 -10.95 -3.63
N ASN A 66 -3.22 -11.22 -2.55
CA ASN A 66 -1.91 -10.60 -2.29
C ASN A 66 -1.15 -11.33 -1.17
N SER A 67 0.08 -11.81 -1.39
CA SER A 67 0.95 -12.37 -0.35
C SER A 67 1.66 -11.32 0.53
N LEU A 68 1.44 -10.04 0.25
CA LEU A 68 2.16 -8.94 0.91
C LEU A 68 1.85 -8.90 2.39
N SER A 69 2.87 -9.19 3.19
CA SER A 69 2.81 -9.28 4.65
C SER A 69 3.58 -8.16 5.32
N TYR A 70 4.49 -7.49 4.60
CA TYR A 70 5.36 -6.47 5.16
C TYR A 70 5.51 -5.27 4.22
N ILE A 71 5.26 -4.07 4.74
CA ILE A 71 5.53 -2.80 4.08
C ILE A 71 6.34 -1.90 5.02
N ASP A 72 7.50 -1.46 4.55
CA ASP A 72 8.31 -0.43 5.22
C ASP A 72 8.51 0.78 4.31
N MET A 73 8.10 1.94 4.80
CA MET A 73 8.28 3.24 4.17
C MET A 73 8.81 4.27 5.16
N CYS A 74 9.59 3.84 6.16
CA CYS A 74 10.22 4.75 7.11
C CYS A 74 11.04 5.85 6.38
N ASP A 75 11.13 7.02 6.97
CA ASP A 75 11.85 8.19 6.43
C ASP A 75 11.40 8.63 5.02
N CYS A 76 10.21 8.21 4.55
CA CYS A 76 9.59 8.72 3.33
C CYS A 76 8.90 10.07 3.60
N ILE A 77 9.71 11.09 3.86
CA ILE A 77 9.30 12.42 4.33
C ILE A 77 8.38 13.20 3.38
N HIS A 78 8.22 12.76 2.13
CA HIS A 78 7.40 13.43 1.11
C HIS A 78 6.05 12.77 0.85
N ILE A 79 5.75 11.62 1.46
CA ILE A 79 4.44 10.96 1.32
C ILE A 79 3.40 11.77 2.08
N GLU A 80 2.34 12.20 1.39
CA GLU A 80 1.24 12.96 2.00
C GLU A 80 0.04 12.10 2.38
N THR A 81 -0.24 11.05 1.58
CA THR A 81 -1.38 10.15 1.74
C THR A 81 -1.03 8.73 1.31
N LEU A 82 -1.77 7.76 1.83
CA LEU A 82 -1.76 6.38 1.36
C LEU A 82 -3.00 6.09 0.52
N PRO A 83 -2.91 5.24 -0.50
CA PRO A 83 -4.09 4.81 -1.25
C PRO A 83 -5.00 3.96 -0.35
N THR A 84 -6.32 4.14 -0.46
CA THR A 84 -7.32 3.35 0.30
C THR A 84 -7.26 1.85 -0.02
N SER A 85 -6.65 1.47 -1.14
CA SER A 85 -6.40 0.06 -1.48
C SER A 85 -5.42 -0.64 -0.53
N ILE A 86 -4.61 0.09 0.25
CA ILE A 86 -3.75 -0.52 1.28
C ILE A 86 -4.57 -1.28 2.32
N CYS A 87 -5.78 -0.79 2.64
CA CYS A 87 -6.71 -1.41 3.59
C CYS A 87 -7.30 -2.74 3.08
N ARG A 88 -7.14 -3.05 1.80
CA ARG A 88 -7.59 -4.31 1.21
C ARG A 88 -6.57 -5.42 1.37
N LEU A 89 -5.35 -5.13 1.84
CA LEU A 89 -4.27 -6.10 1.98
C LEU A 89 -4.53 -7.05 3.15
N LYS A 90 -5.33 -8.10 2.90
CA LYS A 90 -5.76 -9.03 3.94
C LYS A 90 -4.61 -9.79 4.61
N ASN A 91 -3.49 -10.01 3.93
CA ASN A 91 -2.32 -10.69 4.50
C ASN A 91 -1.28 -9.75 5.14
N LEU A 92 -1.52 -8.43 5.16
CA LEU A 92 -0.55 -7.47 5.69
C LEU A 92 -0.44 -7.62 7.21
N LYS A 93 0.77 -7.93 7.68
CA LYS A 93 1.11 -8.08 9.10
C LYS A 93 1.83 -6.85 9.65
N PHE A 94 2.68 -6.22 8.86
CA PHE A 94 3.49 -5.09 9.30
C PHE A 94 3.41 -3.91 8.34
N LEU A 95 3.12 -2.73 8.88
CA LEU A 95 3.10 -1.45 8.17
C LEU A 95 3.89 -0.41 8.96
N TYR A 96 5.04 0.00 8.42
CA TYR A 96 5.91 1.02 9.04
C TYR A 96 5.94 2.31 8.21
N LEU A 97 5.60 3.41 8.87
CA LEU A 97 5.45 4.77 8.32
C LEU A 97 6.17 5.80 9.20
N ILE A 98 7.25 5.37 9.86
CA ILE A 98 7.96 6.14 10.87
C ILE A 98 8.70 7.31 10.21
N GLN A 99 8.64 8.50 10.81
CA GLN A 99 9.24 9.73 10.25
C GLN A 99 8.72 10.13 8.85
N CYS A 100 7.52 9.67 8.46
CA CYS A 100 6.82 10.19 7.28
C CYS A 100 6.22 11.57 7.60
N SER A 101 7.07 12.59 7.65
CA SER A 101 6.75 13.91 8.20
C SER A 101 5.56 14.63 7.54
N LYS A 102 5.35 14.42 6.23
CA LYS A 102 4.21 15.01 5.48
C LYS A 102 2.94 14.16 5.47
N LEU A 103 2.96 12.94 6.02
CA LEU A 103 1.79 12.07 6.05
C LEU A 103 0.76 12.65 7.03
N LYS A 104 -0.38 13.10 6.50
CA LYS A 104 -1.39 13.82 7.30
C LYS A 104 -2.35 12.88 8.02
N THR A 105 -2.85 11.89 7.29
CA THR A 105 -3.85 10.94 7.78
C THR A 105 -3.60 9.54 7.22
N LEU A 106 -4.00 8.53 7.97
CA LEU A 106 -4.16 7.18 7.45
C LEU A 106 -5.52 7.07 6.74
N PRO A 107 -5.69 6.13 5.80
CA PRO A 107 -7.00 5.86 5.22
C PRO A 107 -8.03 5.50 6.30
N GLU A 108 -9.29 5.91 6.13
CA GLU A 108 -10.38 5.65 7.08
C GLU A 108 -10.55 4.15 7.39
N ASN A 109 -10.39 3.31 6.38
CA ASN A 109 -10.50 1.86 6.48
C ASN A 109 -9.22 1.18 7.00
N ILE A 110 -8.26 1.89 7.62
CA ILE A 110 -7.02 1.25 8.09
C ILE A 110 -7.30 0.15 9.15
N GLY A 111 -8.42 0.26 9.87
CA GLY A 111 -8.91 -0.78 10.78
C GLY A 111 -9.43 -2.06 10.10
N ASP A 112 -9.63 -2.06 8.78
CA ASP A 112 -10.13 -3.24 8.03
C ASP A 112 -9.02 -4.27 7.71
N LEU A 113 -7.79 -4.00 8.15
CA LEU A 113 -6.64 -4.89 8.03
C LEU A 113 -6.75 -6.06 9.03
N GLU A 114 -7.25 -7.19 8.55
CA GLU A 114 -7.60 -8.35 9.38
C GLU A 114 -6.42 -9.02 10.09
N ASN A 115 -5.23 -9.02 9.47
CA ASN A 115 -4.05 -9.74 9.96
C ASN A 115 -2.92 -8.81 10.42
N ILE A 116 -3.22 -7.53 10.69
CA ILE A 116 -2.18 -6.57 11.13
C ILE A 116 -1.68 -6.93 12.53
N GLU A 117 -0.37 -7.16 12.64
CA GLU A 117 0.32 -7.47 13.89
C GLU A 117 1.10 -6.25 14.40
N GLY A 118 1.56 -5.38 13.51
CA GLY A 118 2.26 -4.15 13.84
C GLY A 118 1.97 -3.02 12.86
N LEU A 119 1.49 -1.90 13.37
CA LEU A 119 1.35 -0.65 12.62
C LEU A 119 2.04 0.45 13.43
N ASP A 120 3.09 1.04 12.84
CA ASP A 120 3.76 2.21 13.41
C ASP A 120 3.70 3.36 12.41
N ALA A 121 2.96 4.39 12.79
CA ALA A 121 2.93 5.66 12.10
C ALA A 121 3.24 6.74 13.14
N THR A 122 4.44 6.73 13.71
CA THR A 122 4.98 7.79 14.57
C THR A 122 5.87 8.75 13.79
N GLY A 123 6.07 9.98 14.28
CA GLY A 123 6.96 10.97 13.63
C GLY A 123 6.34 11.81 12.50
N GLN A 124 5.02 11.91 12.43
CA GLN A 124 4.30 12.81 11.51
C GLN A 124 4.30 14.24 12.08
N GLN A 125 4.46 15.26 11.24
CA GLN A 125 4.53 16.65 11.72
C GLN A 125 3.17 17.25 12.09
N SER A 126 2.08 16.76 11.47
CA SER A 126 0.71 17.08 11.91
C SER A 126 0.30 16.03 12.93
N GLY A 127 0.09 16.46 14.18
CA GLY A 127 -0.06 15.60 15.36
C GLY A 127 -0.75 14.27 15.10
N THR A 128 -0.09 13.18 15.55
CA THR A 128 -0.52 11.77 15.51
C THR A 128 -1.57 11.46 14.44
N PRO A 129 -1.24 10.74 13.33
CA PRO A 129 -2.22 10.41 12.31
C PRO A 129 -3.46 9.84 12.98
N GLN A 130 -4.55 10.62 12.97
CA GLN A 130 -5.77 10.20 13.63
C GLN A 130 -6.28 8.99 12.87
N ILE A 131 -6.54 7.89 13.60
CA ILE A 131 -7.38 6.83 13.07
C ILE A 131 -8.75 7.48 12.87
N PRO A 132 -9.24 7.61 11.63
CA PRO A 132 -10.55 8.23 11.41
C PRO A 132 -11.61 7.44 12.17
N SER A 133 -12.51 8.15 12.85
CA SER A 133 -13.61 7.59 13.64
C SER A 133 -14.59 6.77 12.80
#